data_AF-A0A1E2WI52-F1
#
_entry.id   AF-A0A1E2WI52-F1
#
_cell.length_a   1.000
_cell.length_b   1.000
_cell.length_c   1.000
_cell.angle_alpha   90.00
_cell.angle_beta   90.00
_cell.angle_gamma   90.00
#
_symmetry.space_group_name_H-M   'P 1'
#
loop_
_entity.id
_entity.type
_entity.pdbx_description
1 polymer ?
#
loop_
_entity_poly.entity_id
_entity_poly.type
_entity_poly.pdbx_seq_one_letter_code
_entity_poly.pdbx_strand_id
1 'polypeptide(L)'
;MKATISIPQHWAYPRFTLEQRTEQGTILGLYYYPSGTELAEQFDDGWRYVLMPNKNSDEISYLKEDQIQPLSPQELFTQITAEIEFYQSQIAILQQQLAAITGGSTNG
;
A
#
# COMPACT_ATOMS: atom_id res chain seq x y z
N MET A 1 -13.23 -29.12 -21.17
CA MET A 1 -11.79 -28.80 -21.04
C MET A 1 -11.53 -28.37 -19.61
N LYS A 2 -10.46 -28.85 -18.98
CA LYS A 2 -10.05 -28.46 -17.61
C LYS A 2 -9.07 -27.29 -17.76
N ALA A 3 -9.35 -26.15 -17.14
CA ALA A 3 -8.44 -25.00 -17.19
C ALA A 3 -7.17 -25.35 -16.41
N THR A 4 -6.09 -25.65 -17.12
CA THR A 4 -4.76 -25.79 -16.53
C THR A 4 -4.14 -24.40 -16.52
N ILE A 5 -4.07 -23.79 -15.34
CA ILE A 5 -3.27 -22.57 -15.16
C ILE A 5 -1.81 -23.01 -15.21
N SER A 6 -1.16 -22.80 -16.36
CA SER A 6 0.28 -22.95 -16.48
C SER A 6 0.94 -21.67 -15.98
N ILE A 7 1.49 -21.69 -14.78
CA ILE A 7 2.39 -20.63 -14.31
C ILE A 7 3.68 -20.75 -15.14
N PRO A 8 4.10 -19.73 -15.90
CA PRO A 8 5.33 -19.77 -16.67
C PRO A 8 6.52 -20.16 -15.77
N GLN A 9 7.35 -21.10 -16.23
CA GLN A 9 8.44 -21.70 -15.43
C GLN A 9 9.50 -20.69 -14.92
N HIS A 10 9.53 -19.49 -15.50
CA HIS A 10 10.46 -18.41 -15.22
C HIS A 10 9.84 -17.31 -14.35
N TRP A 11 8.59 -17.48 -13.89
CA TRP A 11 7.99 -16.53 -12.96
C TRP A 11 8.61 -16.69 -11.57
N ALA A 12 9.61 -15.88 -11.26
CA ALA A 12 10.13 -15.77 -9.89
C ALA A 12 9.00 -15.29 -8.97
N TYR A 13 8.88 -15.83 -7.76
CA TYR A 13 7.90 -15.32 -6.79
C TYR A 13 8.21 -13.85 -6.47
N PRO A 14 7.18 -12.99 -6.34
CA PRO A 14 7.42 -11.60 -5.97
C PRO A 14 7.93 -11.54 -4.53
N ARG A 15 8.95 -10.71 -4.28
CA ARG A 15 9.47 -10.50 -2.92
C ARG A 15 8.48 -9.75 -2.02
N PHE A 16 7.64 -8.89 -2.57
CA PHE A 16 6.66 -8.10 -1.83
C PHE A 16 5.23 -8.47 -2.22
N THR A 17 4.28 -8.28 -1.31
CA THR A 17 2.86 -8.58 -1.52
C THR A 17 2.02 -7.32 -1.59
N LEU A 18 0.79 -7.45 -2.10
CA LEU A 18 -0.22 -6.39 -2.02
C LEU A 18 -0.41 -5.92 -0.58
N GLU A 19 -0.68 -4.61 -0.43
CA GLU A 19 -0.91 -3.91 0.84
C GLU A 19 0.28 -3.93 1.82
N GLN A 20 1.41 -4.52 1.43
CA GLN A 20 2.62 -4.49 2.24
C GLN A 20 3.15 -3.06 2.33
N ARG A 21 3.44 -2.62 3.56
CA ARG A 21 4.09 -1.33 3.82
C ARG A 21 5.61 -1.49 3.72
N THR A 22 6.21 -0.54 3.01
CA THR A 22 7.65 -0.45 2.75
C THR A 22 8.12 0.96 3.10
N GLU A 23 9.42 1.22 3.11
CA GLU A 23 9.93 2.58 3.32
C GLU A 23 9.46 3.56 2.24
N GLN A 24 9.22 3.07 1.02
CA GLN A 24 8.82 3.87 -0.14
C GLN A 24 7.30 4.05 -0.27
N GLY A 25 6.50 3.33 0.52
CA GLY A 25 5.05 3.38 0.47
C GLY A 25 4.37 2.02 0.60
N THR A 26 3.06 2.00 0.33
CA THR A 26 2.26 0.77 0.34
C THR A 26 2.20 0.17 -1.07
N ILE A 27 2.45 -1.13 -1.20
CA ILE A 27 2.32 -1.85 -2.48
C ILE A 27 0.84 -1.94 -2.87
N LEU A 28 0.48 -1.42 -4.04
CA LEU A 28 -0.88 -1.48 -4.59
C LEU A 28 -1.01 -2.38 -5.82
N GLY A 29 0.09 -2.67 -6.49
CA GLY A 29 0.08 -3.43 -7.73
C GLY A 29 1.41 -4.15 -7.97
N LEU A 30 1.32 -5.26 -8.70
CA LEU A 30 2.47 -6.06 -9.11
C LEU A 30 2.32 -6.37 -10.60
N TYR A 31 3.37 -6.10 -11.37
CA TYR A 31 3.47 -6.45 -12.78
C TYR A 31 4.74 -7.25 -12.99
N TYR A 32 4.66 -8.31 -13.79
CA TYR A 32 5.83 -9.06 -14.21
C TYR A 32 6.09 -8.81 -15.69
N TYR A 33 7.29 -8.38 -16.04
CA TYR A 33 7.74 -8.21 -17.42
C TYR A 33 8.63 -9.38 -17.82
N PRO A 34 8.13 -10.33 -18.64
CA PRO A 34 8.92 -11.48 -19.08
C PRO A 34 10.04 -11.03 -20.02
N SER A 35 11.23 -11.63 -19.87
CA SER A 35 12.36 -11.40 -20.77
C SER A 35 11.98 -11.69 -22.23
N GLY A 36 12.49 -10.88 -23.17
CA GLY A 36 12.18 -11.02 -24.60
C GLY A 36 10.82 -10.44 -25.03
N THR A 37 10.19 -9.62 -24.18
CA THR A 37 9.01 -8.82 -24.54
C THR A 37 9.40 -7.35 -24.74
N GLU A 38 8.63 -6.61 -25.53
CA GLU A 38 8.85 -5.16 -25.75
C GLU A 38 8.86 -4.37 -24.43
N LEU A 39 8.00 -4.75 -23.47
CA LEU A 39 7.98 -4.15 -22.13
C LEU A 39 9.29 -4.39 -21.37
N ALA A 40 9.87 -5.59 -21.49
CA ALA A 40 11.17 -5.87 -20.87
C ALA A 40 12.33 -5.15 -21.57
N GLU A 41 12.23 -4.88 -22.88
CA GLU A 41 13.23 -4.04 -23.57
C GLU A 41 13.18 -2.58 -23.10
N GLN A 42 11.98 -2.07 -22.79
CA GLN A 42 11.80 -0.69 -22.35
C GLN A 42 12.09 -0.48 -20.86
N PHE A 43 11.72 -1.46 -20.02
CA PHE A 43 11.71 -1.28 -18.57
C PHE A 43 12.60 -2.26 -17.80
N ASP A 44 13.38 -3.08 -18.49
CA ASP A 44 14.06 -4.30 -18.00
C ASP A 44 13.06 -5.39 -17.59
N ASP A 45 13.52 -6.65 -17.55
CA ASP A 45 12.71 -7.78 -17.12
C ASP A 45 12.50 -7.81 -15.59
N GLY A 46 11.57 -8.68 -15.16
CA GLY A 46 11.29 -8.95 -13.76
C GLY A 46 10.08 -8.20 -13.18
N TRP A 47 10.03 -8.14 -11.85
CA TRP A 47 8.92 -7.53 -11.11
C TRP A 47 8.97 -6.01 -11.08
N ARG A 48 7.82 -5.39 -11.32
CA ARG A 48 7.55 -3.98 -11.09
C ARG A 48 6.43 -3.86 -10.08
N TYR A 49 6.63 -2.98 -9.12
CA TYR A 49 5.69 -2.72 -8.05
C TYR A 49 5.13 -1.32 -8.21
N VAL A 50 3.82 -1.19 -7.99
CA VAL A 50 3.17 0.11 -7.86
C VAL A 50 3.10 0.43 -6.38
N LEU A 51 3.64 1.57 -5.99
CA LEU A 51 3.63 2.03 -4.62
C LEU A 51 2.84 3.33 -4.50
N MET A 52 2.12 3.44 -3.38
CA MET A 52 1.51 4.68 -2.94
C MET A 52 2.30 5.20 -1.75
N PRO A 53 3.12 6.26 -1.91
CA PRO A 53 3.94 6.82 -0.84
C PRO A 53 3.10 7.39 0.30
N ASN A 54 1.95 7.98 -0.03
CA ASN A 54 1.04 8.59 0.93
C ASN A 54 -0.40 8.17 0.64
N LYS A 55 -1.08 7.57 1.61
CA LYS A 55 -2.48 7.12 1.49
C LYS A 55 -3.47 8.27 1.24
N ASN A 56 -3.08 9.50 1.53
CA ASN A 56 -3.89 10.69 1.34
C ASN A 56 -3.57 11.42 0.03
N SER A 57 -2.82 10.79 -0.87
CA SER A 57 -2.43 11.32 -2.18
C SER A 57 -2.79 10.31 -3.27
N ASP A 58 -3.11 10.82 -4.46
CA ASP A 58 -3.29 9.99 -5.67
C ASP A 58 -1.97 9.67 -6.36
N GLU A 59 -0.84 10.12 -5.80
CA GLU A 59 0.49 9.88 -6.35
C GLU A 59 0.88 8.41 -6.21
N ILE A 60 1.28 7.81 -7.34
CA ILE A 60 1.82 6.46 -7.42
C ILE A 60 3.21 6.48 -8.05
N SER A 61 4.06 5.57 -7.60
CA SER A 61 5.38 5.34 -8.18
C SER A 61 5.53 3.89 -8.65
N TYR A 62 6.36 3.70 -9.66
CA TYR A 62 6.67 2.39 -10.22
C TYR A 62 8.13 2.08 -9.91
N LEU A 63 8.36 1.07 -9.06
CA LEU A 63 9.70 0.69 -8.63
C LEU A 63 10.03 -0.76 -8.99
N LYS A 64 11.31 -1.01 -9.20
CA LYS A 64 11.88 -2.36 -9.30
C LYS A 64 12.04 -2.98 -7.91
N GLU A 65 12.16 -4.30 -7.86
CA GLU A 65 12.27 -5.04 -6.60
C GLU A 65 13.49 -4.66 -5.75
N ASP A 66 14.61 -4.30 -6.38
CA ASP A 66 15.85 -3.87 -5.74
C ASP A 66 15.81 -2.43 -5.21
N GLN A 67 14.82 -1.64 -5.64
CA GLN A 67 14.61 -0.26 -5.20
C GLN A 67 13.69 -0.15 -3.98
N ILE A 68 13.13 -1.27 -3.51
CA ILE A 68 12.17 -1.31 -2.41
C ILE A 68 12.84 -1.87 -1.17
N GLN A 69 12.69 -1.15 -0.06
CA GLN A 69 13.19 -1.57 1.24
C GLN A 69 12.05 -1.98 2.15
N PRO A 70 12.09 -3.21 2.71
CA PRO A 70 11.08 -3.63 3.67
C PRO A 70 11.24 -2.84 4.97
N LEU A 71 10.12 -2.47 5.59
CA LEU A 71 10.15 -1.98 6.95
C LEU A 71 10.58 -3.09 7.91
N SER A 72 11.38 -2.73 8.91
CA SER A 72 11.59 -3.62 10.05
C SER A 72 10.28 -3.82 10.82
N PRO A 73 10.14 -4.93 11.57
CA PRO A 73 8.95 -5.14 12.42
C PRO A 73 8.69 -3.99 13.39
N GLN A 74 9.75 -3.36 13.91
CA GLN A 74 9.64 -2.24 14.85
C GLN A 74 9.14 -0.97 14.17
N GLU A 75 9.62 -0.65 12.97
CA GLU A 75 9.14 0.50 12.19
C GLU A 75 7.68 0.31 11.79
N LEU A 76 7.32 -0.89 11.34
CA LEU A 76 5.95 -1.22 11.00
C LEU A 76 5.02 -1.06 12.21
N PHE A 77 5.42 -1.61 13.37
CA PHE A 77 4.65 -1.47 14.61
C PHE A 77 4.49 -0.01 15.04
N THR A 78 5.57 0.78 14.92
CA THR A 78 5.57 2.20 15.25
C THR A 78 4.61 2.98 14.34
N GLN A 79 4.66 2.73 13.03
CA GLN A 79 3.74 3.37 12.07
C GLN A 79 2.28 3.02 12.34
N ILE A 80 1.98 1.74 12.62
CA ILE A 80 0.62 1.30 12.93
C ILE A 80 0.11 1.97 14.21
N THR A 81 0.96 2.03 15.24
CA THR A 81 0.60 2.67 16.53
C THR A 81 0.30 4.15 16.34
N ALA A 82 1.17 4.89 15.64
CA ALA A 82 0.97 6.30 15.35
C ALA A 82 -0.32 6.56 14.53
N GLU A 83 -0.63 5.69 13.56
CA GLU A 83 -1.85 5.78 12.76
C GLU A 83 -3.11 5.53 13.62
N ILE A 84 -3.06 4.56 14.54
CA ILE A 84 -4.15 4.30 15.49
C ILE A 84 -4.38 5.52 16.41
N GLU A 85 -3.32 6.06 17.00
CA GLU A 85 -3.40 7.21 17.90
C GLU A 85 -3.96 8.45 17.19
N PHE A 86 -3.52 8.69 15.95
CA PHE A 86 -4.05 9.76 15.12
C PHE A 86 -5.57 9.62 14.91
N TYR A 87 -6.05 8.45 14.49
CA TYR A 87 -7.49 8.27 14.26
C TYR A 87 -8.31 8.30 15.56
N GLN A 88 -7.79 7.79 16.67
CA GLN A 88 -8.43 7.90 17.98
C GLN A 88 -8.61 9.37 18.40
N SER A 89 -7.60 10.21 18.17
CA SER A 89 -7.69 11.65 18.46
C SER A 89 -8.78 12.34 17.61
N GLN A 90 -8.87 12.01 16.32
CA GLN A 90 -9.90 12.57 15.44
C GLN A 90 -11.31 12.13 15.86
N ILE A 91 -11.49 10.86 16.22
CA ILE A 91 -12.77 10.35 16.73
C ILE A 91 -13.19 11.12 17.98
N ALA A 92 -12.28 11.34 18.94
CA ALA A 92 -12.58 12.08 20.17
C ALA A 92 -13.02 13.53 19.89
N ILE A 93 -12.35 14.22 18.97
CA ILE A 93 -12.72 15.58 18.55
C ILE A 93 -14.12 15.59 17.93
N LEU A 94 -14.40 14.67 17.00
CA LEU A 94 -15.70 14.57 16.34
C LEU A 94 -16.83 14.25 17.33
N GLN A 95 -16.58 13.39 18.32
CA GLN A 95 -17.53 13.10 19.38
C GLN A 95 -17.85 14.33 20.23
N GLN A 96 -16.85 15.14 20.57
CA GLN A 96 -17.05 16.38 21.31
C GLN A 96 -17.88 17.40 20.51
N GLN A 97 -17.60 17.53 19.20
CA GLN A 97 -18.37 18.41 18.32
C GLN A 97 -19.84 17.98 18.21
N LEU A 98 -20.09 16.67 18.06
CA LEU A 98 -21.44 16.12 18.04
C LEU A 98 -22.20 16.36 19.35
N ALA A 99 -21.53 16.19 20.50
CA ALA A 99 -22.13 16.46 21.81
C ALA A 99 -22.51 17.94 21.97
N ALA A 100 -21.68 18.88 21.48
CA ALA A 100 -21.99 20.31 21.52
C ALA A 100 -23.22 20.68 20.66
N ILE A 101 -23.35 20.09 19.47
CA ILE A 101 -24.50 20.33 18.57
C ILE A 101 -25.78 19.75 19.17
N THR A 102 -25.71 18.52 19.69
CA THR A 102 -26.89 17.82 20.26
C THR A 102 -27.34 18.40 21.60
N GLY A 103 -26.40 18.77 22.48
CA GLY A 103 -26.72 19.44 23.75
C GLY A 103 -27.17 20.90 23.59
N GLY A 104 -26.81 21.56 22.49
CA GLY A 104 -27.31 22.90 22.14
C GLY A 104 -28.76 22.91 21.61
N SER A 105 -29.25 21.78 21.10
CA SER A 105 -30.61 21.68 20.53
C SER A 105 -31.72 21.46 21.58
N THR A 106 -31.38 21.12 22.82
CA THR A 106 -32.35 20.80 23.90
C THR A 106 -32.82 21.99 24.74
N ASN A 107 -32.46 23.24 24.37
CA ASN A 107 -32.89 24.46 25.06
C ASN A 107 -33.94 25.26 24.24
N GLY A 108 -35.00 24.58 23.78
CA GLY A 108 -36.14 25.18 23.07
C GLY A 108 -37.46 24.72 23.65
#